data_AF-A0A095A1N4-F1
#
_entry.id   AF-A0A095A1N4-F1
#
_cell.length_a   1.000
_cell.length_b   1.000
_cell.length_c   1.000
_cell.angle_alpha   90.00
_cell.angle_beta   90.00
_cell.angle_gamma   90.00
#
_symmetry.space_group_name_H-M   'P 1'
#
loop_
_entity.id
_entity.type
_entity.pdbx_description
1 polymer ?
#
loop_
_entity_poly.entity_id
_entity_poly.type
_entity_poly.pdbx_seq_one_letter_code
_entity_poly.pdbx_strand_id
1 'polypeptide(L)'
;DYKPLLDVIGLFYQIRDDYANLVDLSYHRKKTFAEDLTEGKFSYPIVRAINDYPDDNQVMNILSQHTSNSSLKLYCVKHLLELGALEQTVLKLAKLEERCSQLIVKYGNNPLLSEVIQKLTDLHRTPDGHLRFITPRDLNYDSFDHNEISIASGHINPIPK
;
A
#
# COMPACT_ATOMS: atom_id res chain seq x y z
N ASP A 1 2.37 32.38 4.11
CA ASP A 1 1.31 31.40 4.44
C ASP A 1 1.73 30.03 3.92
N TYR A 2 1.80 29.04 4.82
CA TYR A 2 2.19 27.65 4.54
C TYR A 2 1.00 26.69 4.49
N LYS A 3 -0.23 27.17 4.70
CA LYS A 3 -1.43 26.34 4.72
C LYS A 3 -1.57 25.43 3.48
N PRO A 4 -1.31 25.88 2.24
CA PRO A 4 -1.38 25.01 1.08
C PRO A 4 -0.41 23.82 1.13
N LEU A 5 0.77 23.98 1.73
CA LEU A 5 1.72 22.88 1.91
C LEU A 5 1.22 21.89 2.95
N LEU A 6 0.73 22.39 4.09
CA LEU A 6 0.18 21.56 5.16
C LEU A 6 -1.03 20.75 4.69
N ASP A 7 -1.94 21.37 3.92
CA ASP A 7 -3.13 20.70 3.37
C ASP A 7 -2.73 19.54 2.44
N VAL A 8 -1.74 19.74 1.56
CA VAL A 8 -1.28 18.71 0.62
C VAL A 8 -0.54 17.59 1.36
N ILE A 9 0.32 17.91 2.33
CA ILE A 9 1.02 16.90 3.15
C ILE A 9 0.01 16.06 3.93
N GLY A 10 -0.98 16.69 4.56
CA GLY A 10 -2.02 15.99 5.32
C GLY A 10 -2.81 15.02 4.43
N LEU A 11 -3.23 15.49 3.25
CA LEU A 11 -3.94 14.65 2.29
C LEU A 11 -3.07 13.51 1.74
N PHE A 12 -1.81 13.78 1.42
CA PHE A 12 -0.84 12.76 1.00
C PHE A 12 -0.68 11.68 2.06
N TYR A 13 -0.50 12.06 3.31
CA TYR A 13 -0.31 11.12 4.41
C TYR A 13 -1.56 10.25 4.65
N GLN A 14 -2.75 10.86 4.63
CA GLN A 14 -4.01 10.11 4.82
C GLN A 14 -4.23 9.08 3.70
N ILE A 15 -4.07 9.48 2.43
CA ILE A 15 -4.28 8.55 1.31
C ILE A 15 -3.20 7.45 1.31
N ARG A 16 -1.97 7.80 1.72
CA ARG A 16 -0.88 6.82 1.83
C ARG A 16 -1.19 5.78 2.91
N ASP A 17 -1.69 6.21 4.07
CA ASP A 17 -2.10 5.32 5.16
C ASP A 17 -3.26 4.40 4.76
N ASP A 18 -4.30 4.97 4.14
CA ASP A 18 -5.42 4.21 3.56
C ASP A 18 -4.95 3.17 2.53
N TYR A 19 -3.99 3.51 1.67
CA TYR A 19 -3.42 2.58 0.71
C TYR A 19 -2.60 1.48 1.39
N ALA A 20 -1.71 1.84 2.33
CA ALA A 20 -0.89 0.90 3.07
C ALA A 20 -1.73 -0.13 3.82
N ASN A 21 -2.86 0.29 4.41
CA ASN A 21 -3.80 -0.60 5.10
C ASN A 21 -4.25 -1.79 4.23
N LEU A 22 -4.41 -1.57 2.92
CA LEU A 22 -4.89 -2.59 1.98
C LEU A 22 -3.78 -3.40 1.31
N VAL A 23 -2.58 -2.85 1.14
CA VAL A 23 -1.51 -3.47 0.33
C VAL A 23 -0.27 -3.88 1.11
N ASP A 24 -0.09 -3.40 2.35
CA ASP A 24 1.03 -3.82 3.19
C ASP A 24 0.79 -5.21 3.77
N LEU A 25 1.21 -6.20 2.98
CA LEU A 25 1.14 -7.62 3.32
C LEU A 25 2.36 -8.10 4.12
N SER A 26 3.19 -7.18 4.64
CA SER A 26 4.40 -7.54 5.37
C SER A 26 4.06 -8.40 6.60
N TYR A 27 4.42 -9.67 6.46
CA TYR A 27 4.23 -10.79 7.38
C TYR A 27 2.80 -11.35 7.43
N HIS A 28 2.63 -12.47 6.73
CA HIS A 28 1.54 -13.45 6.88
C HIS A 28 0.90 -13.42 8.28
N ARG A 29 -0.42 -13.16 8.33
CA ARG A 29 -1.26 -13.25 9.55
C ARG A 29 -1.01 -12.18 10.62
N LYS A 30 -0.83 -10.92 10.27
CA LYS A 30 -1.15 -9.88 11.25
C LYS A 30 -2.67 -9.79 11.38
N LYS A 31 -3.16 -9.69 12.63
CA LYS A 31 -4.53 -9.31 13.00
C LYS A 31 -4.97 -7.95 12.43
N THR A 32 -4.14 -7.30 11.62
CA THR A 32 -4.24 -5.93 11.18
C THR A 32 -4.24 -5.78 9.65
N PHE A 33 -4.41 -6.86 8.89
CA PHE A 33 -4.52 -6.77 7.43
C PHE A 33 -5.87 -6.19 7.04
N ALA A 34 -5.88 -5.14 6.21
CA ALA A 34 -7.07 -4.48 5.70
C ALA A 34 -8.09 -4.20 6.82
N GLU A 35 -7.63 -3.58 7.92
CA GLU A 35 -8.52 -3.24 9.05
C GLU A 35 -9.59 -2.24 8.67
N ASP A 36 -9.38 -1.43 7.63
CA ASP A 36 -10.42 -0.57 7.11
C ASP A 36 -11.67 -1.39 6.70
N LEU A 37 -11.50 -2.64 6.24
CA LEU A 37 -12.61 -3.55 5.95
C LEU A 37 -13.26 -4.13 7.22
N THR A 38 -12.50 -4.35 8.30
CA THR A 38 -13.07 -4.73 9.60
C THR A 38 -13.92 -3.59 10.17
N GLU A 39 -13.39 -2.37 10.10
CA GLU A 39 -14.00 -1.17 10.67
C GLU A 39 -15.17 -0.66 9.82
N GLY A 40 -15.29 -1.10 8.57
CA GLY A 40 -16.26 -0.55 7.61
C GLY A 40 -15.89 0.87 7.16
N LYS A 41 -14.60 1.21 7.19
CA LYS A 41 -14.07 2.54 6.90
C LYS A 41 -14.09 2.79 5.39
N PHE A 42 -14.66 3.92 5.01
CA PHE A 42 -14.64 4.44 3.64
C PHE A 42 -13.29 5.10 3.32
N SER A 43 -12.24 4.30 3.24
CA SER A 43 -10.91 4.78 2.88
C SER A 43 -10.79 5.13 1.39
N TYR A 44 -9.77 5.90 1.02
CA TYR A 44 -9.65 6.46 -0.33
C TYR A 44 -9.81 5.43 -1.47
N PRO A 45 -9.13 4.26 -1.46
CA PRO A 45 -9.27 3.28 -2.53
C PRO A 45 -10.68 2.65 -2.60
N ILE A 46 -11.32 2.47 -1.45
CA ILE A 46 -12.67 1.90 -1.33
C ILE A 46 -13.70 2.87 -1.92
N VAL A 47 -13.66 4.14 -1.49
CA VAL A 47 -14.55 5.19 -2.03
C VAL A 47 -14.33 5.35 -3.52
N ARG A 48 -13.09 5.27 -3.99
CA ARG A 48 -12.77 5.37 -5.41
C ARG A 48 -13.42 4.24 -6.20
N ALA A 49 -13.31 3.00 -5.74
CA ALA A 49 -13.94 1.85 -6.41
C ALA A 49 -15.47 1.97 -6.47
N ILE A 50 -16.12 2.31 -5.35
CA ILE A 50 -17.59 2.44 -5.27
C ILE A 50 -18.10 3.55 -6.21
N ASN A 51 -17.39 4.67 -6.30
CA ASN A 51 -17.81 5.79 -7.16
C ASN A 51 -17.53 5.53 -8.65
N ASP A 52 -16.41 4.90 -8.99
CA ASP A 52 -16.04 4.62 -10.38
C ASP A 52 -16.90 3.47 -10.97
N TYR A 53 -17.39 2.55 -10.12
CA TYR A 53 -18.20 1.39 -10.51
C TYR A 53 -19.45 1.24 -9.65
N PRO A 54 -20.46 2.12 -9.81
CA PRO A 54 -21.64 2.15 -8.94
C PRO A 54 -22.55 0.92 -9.06
N ASP A 55 -22.45 0.17 -10.16
CA ASP A 55 -23.18 -1.09 -10.36
C ASP A 55 -22.48 -2.28 -9.67
N ASP A 56 -21.22 -2.13 -9.26
CA ASP A 56 -20.48 -3.14 -8.51
C ASP A 56 -20.77 -3.01 -7.01
N ASN A 57 -21.65 -3.88 -6.52
CA ASN A 57 -22.03 -3.90 -5.11
C ASN A 57 -21.07 -4.73 -4.24
N GLN A 58 -20.03 -5.36 -4.79
CA GLN A 58 -19.23 -6.33 -4.04
C GLN A 58 -18.40 -5.66 -2.94
N VAL A 59 -17.73 -4.55 -3.28
CA VAL A 59 -16.93 -3.77 -2.31
C VAL A 59 -17.83 -3.29 -1.17
N MET A 60 -18.98 -2.70 -1.49
CA MET A 60 -19.93 -2.19 -0.50
C MET A 60 -20.51 -3.31 0.38
N ASN A 61 -20.89 -4.44 -0.22
CA ASN A 61 -21.42 -5.59 0.51
C ASN A 61 -20.39 -6.17 1.49
N ILE A 62 -19.12 -6.26 1.09
CA ILE A 62 -18.06 -6.77 1.98
C ILE A 62 -17.78 -5.76 3.10
N LEU A 63 -17.70 -4.46 2.78
CA LEU A 63 -17.47 -3.40 3.75
C LEU A 63 -18.54 -3.38 4.85
N SER A 64 -19.81 -3.54 4.47
CA SER A 64 -20.94 -3.57 5.42
C SER A 64 -20.95 -4.77 6.37
N GLN A 65 -20.16 -5.81 6.09
CA GLN A 65 -20.08 -7.00 6.93
C GLN A 65 -19.13 -6.84 8.11
N HIS A 66 -18.30 -5.78 8.14
CA HIS A 66 -17.29 -5.57 9.19
C HIS A 66 -16.46 -6.82 9.45
N THR A 67 -16.05 -7.50 8.38
CA THR A 67 -15.54 -8.87 8.44
C THR A 67 -14.12 -8.93 8.99
N SER A 68 -13.86 -9.89 9.88
CA SER A 68 -12.50 -10.26 10.31
C SER A 68 -11.92 -11.43 9.50
N ASN A 69 -12.67 -11.96 8.54
CA ASN A 69 -12.24 -13.10 7.72
C ASN A 69 -11.18 -12.67 6.69
N SER A 70 -9.93 -13.11 6.89
CA SER A 70 -8.80 -12.78 6.02
C SER A 70 -9.03 -13.15 4.55
N SER A 71 -9.73 -14.25 4.26
CA SER A 71 -10.00 -14.66 2.87
C SER A 71 -10.99 -13.71 2.18
N LEU A 72 -12.00 -13.23 2.91
CA LEU A 72 -12.96 -12.26 2.37
C LEU A 72 -12.31 -10.88 2.20
N LYS A 73 -11.44 -10.48 3.14
CA LYS A 73 -10.61 -9.27 2.99
C LYS A 73 -9.71 -9.34 1.75
N LEU A 74 -9.01 -10.46 1.56
CA LEU A 74 -8.13 -10.66 0.40
C LEU A 74 -8.92 -10.64 -0.91
N TYR A 75 -10.11 -11.27 -0.94
CA TYR A 75 -11.02 -11.20 -2.06
C TYR A 75 -11.39 -9.75 -2.40
N CYS A 76 -11.77 -8.95 -1.40
CA CYS A 76 -12.09 -7.54 -1.60
C CYS A 76 -10.90 -6.75 -2.14
N VAL A 77 -9.69 -6.95 -1.61
CA VAL A 77 -8.47 -6.26 -2.10
C VAL A 77 -8.13 -6.66 -3.54
N LYS A 78 -8.30 -7.93 -3.91
CA LYS A 78 -8.14 -8.39 -5.30
C LYS A 78 -9.18 -7.74 -6.23
N HIS A 79 -10.42 -7.65 -5.77
CA HIS A 79 -11.47 -6.97 -6.53
C HIS A 79 -11.17 -5.47 -6.71
N LEU A 80 -10.70 -4.78 -5.66
CA LEU A 80 -10.23 -3.38 -5.76
C LEU A 80 -9.07 -3.21 -6.75
N LEU A 81 -8.20 -4.23 -6.87
CA LEU A 81 -7.13 -4.25 -7.87
C LEU A 81 -7.71 -4.40 -9.29
N GLU A 82 -8.64 -5.32 -9.51
CA GLU A 82 -9.29 -5.55 -10.81
C GLU A 82 -10.08 -4.33 -11.31
N LEU A 83 -10.73 -3.61 -10.39
CA LEU A 83 -11.40 -2.33 -10.69
C LEU A 83 -10.40 -1.19 -10.99
N GLY A 84 -9.10 -1.38 -10.75
CA GLY A 84 -8.06 -0.38 -10.94
C GLY A 84 -7.98 0.68 -9.84
N ALA A 85 -8.73 0.52 -8.74
CA ALA A 85 -8.77 1.51 -7.66
C ALA A 85 -7.41 1.67 -6.94
N LEU A 86 -6.65 0.57 -6.82
CA LEU A 86 -5.31 0.58 -6.25
C LEU A 86 -4.32 1.34 -7.15
N GLU A 87 -4.37 1.10 -8.46
CA GLU A 87 -3.54 1.81 -9.45
C GLU A 87 -3.84 3.32 -9.42
N GLN A 88 -5.11 3.68 -9.44
CA GLN A 88 -5.55 5.08 -9.37
C GLN A 88 -5.10 5.77 -8.07
N THR A 89 -5.02 5.03 -6.98
CA THR A 89 -4.49 5.53 -5.71
C THR A 89 -2.99 5.84 -5.80
N VAL A 90 -2.20 4.96 -6.40
CA VAL A 90 -0.77 5.21 -6.68
C VAL A 90 -0.58 6.46 -7.54
N LEU A 91 -1.38 6.63 -8.59
CA LEU A 91 -1.35 7.82 -9.43
C LEU A 91 -1.71 9.09 -8.65
N LYS A 92 -2.66 9.01 -7.72
CA LYS A 92 -3.01 10.14 -6.84
C LYS A 92 -1.87 10.49 -5.88
N LEU A 93 -1.22 9.49 -5.28
CA LEU A 93 -0.06 9.67 -4.40
C LEU A 93 1.09 10.35 -5.14
N ALA A 94 1.41 9.91 -6.35
CA ALA A 94 2.46 10.52 -7.18
C ALA A 94 2.19 12.01 -7.47
N LYS A 95 0.94 12.36 -7.77
CA LYS A 95 0.54 13.76 -8.00
C LYS A 95 0.64 14.62 -6.73
N LEU A 96 0.28 14.06 -5.58
CA LEU A 96 0.38 14.77 -4.30
C LEU A 96 1.82 14.95 -3.86
N GLU A 97 2.66 13.94 -4.03
CA GLU A 97 4.11 14.00 -3.83
C GLU A 97 4.75 15.11 -4.69
N GLU A 98 4.47 15.12 -5.99
CA GLU A 98 4.98 16.16 -6.89
C GLU A 98 4.54 17.56 -6.40
N ARG A 99 3.27 17.68 -5.99
CA ARG A 99 2.73 18.94 -5.47
C ARG A 99 3.41 19.36 -4.15
N CYS A 100 3.68 18.42 -3.24
CA CYS A 100 4.47 18.67 -2.03
C CYS A 100 5.84 19.23 -2.39
N SER A 101 6.58 18.56 -3.28
CA SER A 101 7.93 18.97 -3.70
C SER A 101 7.94 20.37 -4.32
N GLN A 102 6.98 20.67 -5.21
CA GLN A 102 6.84 22.01 -5.80
C GLN A 102 6.58 23.09 -4.75
N LEU A 103 5.71 22.82 -3.77
CA LEU A 103 5.39 23.77 -2.70
C LEU A 103 6.57 23.97 -1.74
N ILE A 104 7.30 22.92 -1.40
CA ILE A 104 8.51 23.02 -0.56
C ILE A 104 9.53 23.95 -1.21
N VAL A 105 9.82 23.76 -2.50
CA VAL A 105 10.72 24.64 -3.27
C VAL A 105 10.17 26.07 -3.31
N LYS A 106 8.88 26.24 -3.61
CA LYS A 106 8.21 27.56 -3.65
C LYS A 106 8.37 28.33 -2.34
N TYR A 107 8.37 27.66 -1.20
CA TYR A 107 8.44 28.29 0.11
C TYR A 107 9.87 28.44 0.66
N GLY A 108 10.89 28.37 -0.19
CA GLY A 108 12.28 28.62 0.19
C GLY A 108 13.11 27.36 0.43
N ASN A 109 12.56 26.19 0.12
CA ASN A 109 13.15 24.86 0.28
C ASN A 109 13.38 24.47 1.75
N ASN A 110 13.28 23.17 2.05
CA ASN A 110 13.59 22.61 3.35
C ASN A 110 14.12 21.18 3.15
N PRO A 111 15.45 20.96 3.20
CA PRO A 111 16.05 19.67 2.90
C PRO A 111 15.53 18.53 3.78
N LEU A 112 15.29 18.79 5.07
CA LEU A 112 14.78 17.78 6.00
C LEU A 112 13.35 17.37 5.63
N LEU A 113 12.50 18.34 5.30
CA LEU A 113 11.13 18.05 4.88
C LEU A 113 11.10 17.30 3.54
N SER A 114 11.95 17.68 2.59
CA SER A 114 12.10 16.98 1.32
C SER A 114 12.53 15.52 1.53
N GLU A 115 13.47 15.27 2.44
CA GLU A 115 13.90 13.90 2.79
C GLU A 115 12.76 13.09 3.42
N VAL A 116 11.97 13.69 4.31
CA VAL A 116 10.79 13.02 4.90
C VAL A 116 9.79 12.64 3.82
N ILE A 117 9.45 13.56 2.90
CA ILE A 117 8.53 13.26 1.80
C ILE A 117 9.10 12.16 0.91
N GLN A 118 10.39 12.21 0.57
CA GLN A 118 11.03 11.19 -0.26
C GLN A 118 10.96 9.79 0.37
N LYS A 119 11.27 9.65 1.66
CA LYS A 119 11.17 8.37 2.37
C LYS A 119 9.75 7.80 2.39
N LEU A 120 8.74 8.66 2.45
CA LEU A 120 7.35 8.22 2.43
C LEU A 120 6.94 7.66 1.06
N THR A 121 7.69 7.92 -0.01
CA THR A 121 7.37 7.44 -1.37
C THR A 121 7.65 5.96 -1.59
N ASP A 122 8.44 5.31 -0.74
CA ASP A 122 8.83 3.89 -0.86
C ASP A 122 7.62 2.93 -0.94
N LEU A 123 6.45 3.39 -0.48
CA LEU A 123 5.20 2.63 -0.60
C LEU A 123 4.69 2.55 -2.04
N HIS A 124 4.80 3.64 -2.80
CA HIS A 124 4.24 3.78 -4.16
C HIS A 124 5.31 4.01 -5.24
N ARG A 125 6.59 3.94 -4.88
CA ARG A 125 7.74 3.97 -5.77
C ARG A 125 8.68 2.80 -5.54
N THR A 126 9.42 2.48 -6.59
CA THR A 126 10.55 1.54 -6.60
C THR A 126 11.86 2.30 -6.29
N PRO A 127 12.95 1.61 -5.89
CA PRO A 127 14.22 2.26 -5.56
C PRO A 127 14.84 3.09 -6.70
N ASP A 128 14.52 2.77 -7.95
CA ASP A 128 14.91 3.51 -9.17
C ASP A 128 13.93 4.65 -9.52
N GLY A 129 12.91 4.88 -8.69
CA GLY A 129 12.00 6.04 -8.75
C GLY A 129 10.76 5.83 -9.61
N HIS A 130 10.58 4.66 -10.24
CA HIS A 130 9.37 4.34 -11.00
C HIS A 130 8.18 4.09 -10.07
N LEU A 131 6.97 4.36 -10.56
CA LEU A 131 5.75 4.05 -9.81
C LEU A 131 5.64 2.54 -9.59
N ARG A 132 5.32 2.16 -8.35
CA ARG A 132 5.10 0.77 -7.95
C ARG A 132 3.62 0.49 -7.96
N PHE A 133 3.19 -0.37 -8.89
CA PHE A 133 1.83 -0.88 -8.94
C PHE A 133 1.81 -2.31 -8.39
N ILE A 134 0.84 -2.58 -7.51
CA ILE A 134 0.59 -3.92 -7.00
C ILE A 134 -0.04 -4.75 -8.12
N THR A 135 0.42 -5.98 -8.27
CA THR A 135 -0.10 -6.95 -9.22
C THR A 135 -0.82 -8.08 -8.49
N PRO A 136 -1.59 -8.93 -9.19
CA PRO A 136 -2.17 -10.11 -8.56
C PRO A 136 -1.12 -11.05 -7.93
N ARG A 137 0.13 -11.03 -8.41
CA ARG A 137 1.23 -11.82 -7.83
C ARG A 137 1.65 -11.30 -6.46
N ASP A 138 1.66 -9.99 -6.27
CA ASP A 138 1.95 -9.37 -4.97
C ASP A 138 0.87 -9.71 -3.93
N LEU A 139 -0.35 -10.03 -4.37
CA LEU A 139 -1.48 -10.44 -3.52
C LEU A 139 -1.65 -11.97 -3.42
N ASN A 140 -0.91 -12.76 -4.20
CA ASN A 140 -1.02 -14.22 -4.23
C ASN A 140 0.09 -14.86 -3.39
N TYR A 141 -0.32 -15.54 -2.31
CA TYR A 141 0.57 -16.22 -1.37
C TYR A 141 1.09 -17.59 -1.85
N ASP A 142 0.56 -18.16 -2.93
CA ASP A 142 0.76 -19.58 -3.29
C ASP A 142 2.00 -19.89 -4.15
N SER A 143 3.09 -19.11 -4.11
CA SER A 143 4.28 -19.45 -4.91
C SER A 143 5.66 -19.16 -4.33
N PHE A 144 5.80 -18.96 -3.02
CA PHE A 144 7.12 -18.93 -2.36
C PHE A 144 7.19 -19.79 -1.08
N ASP A 145 6.53 -20.93 -1.09
CA ASP A 145 6.85 -22.02 -0.17
C ASP A 145 7.13 -23.24 -1.06
N HIS A 146 8.41 -23.45 -1.42
CA HIS A 146 9.02 -24.77 -1.63
C HIS A 146 10.48 -24.80 -2.12
N ASN A 147 11.17 -23.69 -2.43
CA ASN A 147 12.50 -23.83 -3.06
C ASN A 147 13.57 -22.78 -2.71
N GLU A 148 13.69 -22.35 -1.46
CA GLU A 148 14.91 -21.64 -1.02
C GLU A 148 15.31 -21.99 0.43
N ILE A 149 15.51 -23.28 0.69
CA ILE A 149 16.53 -23.73 1.65
C ILE A 149 17.37 -24.80 0.94
N SER A 150 18.27 -24.36 0.08
CA SER A 150 19.52 -25.07 -0.18
C SER A 150 20.64 -24.23 0.42
N ILE A 151 20.73 -24.26 1.75
CA ILE A 151 21.96 -23.84 2.41
C ILE A 151 22.97 -24.93 2.10
N ALA A 152 23.98 -24.53 1.32
CA ALA A 152 25.12 -25.32 0.94
C ALA A 152 25.63 -26.19 2.10
N SER A 153 25.74 -27.48 1.84
CA SER A 153 26.52 -28.39 2.66
C SER A 153 27.98 -27.91 2.66
N GLY A 154 28.39 -27.30 3.76
CA GLY A 154 29.73 -26.79 3.99
C GLY A 154 30.23 -27.14 5.39
N HIS A 155 30.69 -28.39 5.54
CA HIS A 155 31.78 -28.87 6.43
C HIS A 155 31.77 -28.51 7.91
N ILE A 156 31.72 -29.52 8.79
CA ILE A 156 32.80 -29.82 9.77
C ILE A 156 32.81 -31.34 10.09
N ASN A 157 33.89 -32.06 9.74
CA ASN A 157 34.16 -33.40 10.26
C ASN A 157 34.74 -33.29 11.69
N PRO A 158 34.36 -34.15 12.65
CA PRO A 158 35.03 -34.20 13.94
C PRO A 158 36.37 -34.94 13.83
N ILE A 159 37.40 -34.35 14.45
CA ILE A 159 38.73 -34.94 14.64
C ILE A 159 38.60 -36.12 15.63
N PRO A 160 39.06 -37.34 15.33
CA PRO A 160 39.14 -38.40 16.32
C PRO A 160 40.43 -38.27 17.16
N LYS A 161 40.34 -38.72 18.42
CA LYS A 161 41.49 -38.87 19.33
C LYS A 161 42.53 -39.83 18.80
#